data_AF-A0AAW6P8S4-F1
#
_entry.id   AF-A0AAW6P8S4-F1
#
_cell.length_a   1.000
_cell.length_b   1.000
_cell.length_c   1.000
_cell.angle_alpha   90.00
_cell.angle_beta   90.00
_cell.angle_gamma   90.00
#
_symmetry.space_group_name_H-M   'P 1'
#
loop_
_entity.id
_entity.type
_entity.pdbx_description
1 polymer ?
#
loop_
_entity_poly.entity_id
_entity_poly.type
_entity_poly.pdbx_seq_one_letter_code
_entity_poly.pdbx_strand_id
1 'polypeptide(L)'
;MNVLFEERHGLHGFRIGIATLDAEKSLNALSLPMIEALLQRLQIWRDDPHIACVLLRGAGTKAFCAGGDVRKLVDACREHPGEVPELARRFFADEYRLDHLIHSYGKPLLCWAHGYVMGGGMGLMQGAGVRIVTPSSRLAMPEVSIGLYPDVGASWFLARLPGRLGLFLGLGATQMNARDALDLDLADRFLLDNQQEDLITGLIQLNWREQPEVQLHSLLRALEHEARGELPEAQLLPRRERLDQLLDVADANDAWQALAALQNDADPLLAKAARTLASGCPLTARLVWEQIRRARHSSLAEVFRMEYAMSLNCCRHPEFPEGVRARLIDKDNTPHWHWPRIAAIPEAVVDAHFEATWEGAHPLADL
;
A
#
# COMPACT_ATOMS: atom_id res chain seq x y z
N MET A 1 -6.83 -5.01 21.53
CA MET A 1 -6.53 -5.43 20.14
C MET A 1 -7.10 -4.35 19.27
N ASN A 2 -6.28 -3.70 18.43
CA ASN A 2 -6.69 -2.53 17.64
C ASN A 2 -7.34 -2.94 16.30
N VAL A 3 -8.07 -4.05 16.31
CA VAL A 3 -8.93 -4.49 15.21
C VAL A 3 -10.22 -5.01 15.86
N LEU A 4 -11.36 -4.55 15.36
CA LEU A 4 -12.67 -5.00 15.77
C LEU A 4 -13.26 -5.88 14.67
N PHE A 5 -13.93 -6.95 15.07
CA PHE A 5 -14.61 -7.85 14.17
C PHE A 5 -16.06 -7.98 14.57
N GLU A 6 -16.97 -7.70 13.65
CA GLU A 6 -18.40 -7.85 13.83
C GLU A 6 -19.00 -8.63 12.66
N GLU A 7 -20.18 -9.19 12.87
CA GLU A 7 -20.94 -9.88 11.84
C GLU A 7 -22.35 -9.31 11.82
N ARG A 8 -22.81 -8.89 10.64
CA ARG A 8 -24.17 -8.39 10.45
C ARG A 8 -25.02 -9.47 9.78
N HIS A 9 -26.15 -9.79 10.39
CA HIS A 9 -27.08 -10.79 9.85
C HIS A 9 -27.79 -10.24 8.62
N GLY A 10 -27.71 -10.97 7.52
CA GLY A 10 -28.45 -10.71 6.30
C GLY A 10 -29.56 -11.73 6.06
N LEU A 11 -30.11 -11.72 4.85
CA LEU A 11 -31.17 -12.64 4.46
C LEU A 11 -30.69 -14.11 4.42
N HIS A 12 -31.63 -15.04 4.57
CA HIS A 12 -31.44 -16.47 4.36
C HIS A 12 -30.32 -17.14 5.18
N GLY A 13 -29.97 -16.56 6.34
CA GLY A 13 -28.96 -17.09 7.25
C GLY A 13 -27.53 -16.66 6.91
N PHE A 14 -27.33 -15.81 5.89
CA PHE A 14 -26.03 -15.24 5.59
C PHE A 14 -25.66 -14.12 6.56
N ARG A 15 -24.37 -13.85 6.63
CA ARG A 15 -23.75 -12.80 7.42
C ARG A 15 -22.72 -12.05 6.59
N ILE A 16 -22.54 -10.78 6.93
CA ILE A 16 -21.47 -9.92 6.40
C ILE A 16 -20.43 -9.76 7.50
N GLY A 17 -19.20 -10.21 7.26
CA GLY A 17 -18.09 -9.98 8.18
C GLY A 17 -17.57 -8.56 8.02
N ILE A 18 -17.38 -7.82 9.11
CA ILE A 18 -16.82 -6.46 9.07
C ILE A 18 -15.59 -6.42 9.96
N ALA A 19 -14.44 -6.18 9.35
CA ALA A 19 -13.17 -5.94 10.03
C ALA A 19 -12.90 -4.43 10.07
N THR A 20 -12.71 -3.88 11.26
CA THR A 20 -12.43 -2.45 11.47
C THR A 20 -11.05 -2.28 12.10
N LEU A 21 -10.12 -1.63 11.40
CA LEU A 21 -8.85 -1.18 11.98
C LEU A 21 -9.16 -0.08 13.00
N ASP A 22 -8.84 -0.29 14.27
CA ASP A 22 -9.25 0.58 15.38
C ASP A 22 -8.03 1.12 16.15
N ALA A 23 -7.20 1.89 15.43
CA ALA A 23 -6.05 2.59 15.99
C ALA A 23 -6.03 4.07 15.53
N GLU A 24 -7.14 4.78 15.71
CA GLU A 24 -7.35 6.12 15.15
C GLU A 24 -6.22 7.11 15.50
N LYS A 25 -5.67 7.01 16.73
CA LYS A 25 -4.56 7.86 17.20
C LYS A 25 -3.29 7.75 16.34
N SER A 26 -3.05 6.58 15.75
CA SER A 26 -1.95 6.31 14.83
C SER A 26 -2.41 6.26 13.37
N LEU A 27 -3.58 6.84 13.05
CA LEU A 27 -4.19 6.78 11.72
C LEU A 27 -4.33 5.34 11.21
N ASN A 28 -4.72 4.43 12.10
CA ASN A 28 -4.92 3.02 11.82
C ASN A 28 -3.65 2.31 11.29
N ALA A 29 -2.47 2.75 11.74
CA ALA A 29 -1.21 2.10 11.41
C ALA A 29 -1.19 0.61 11.80
N LEU A 30 -0.74 -0.24 10.88
CA LEU A 30 -0.86 -1.68 10.93
C LEU A 30 0.28 -2.30 11.75
N SER A 31 -0.04 -2.84 12.93
CA SER A 31 0.94 -3.53 13.79
C SER A 31 0.88 -5.04 13.61
N LEU A 32 1.95 -5.76 13.96
CA LEU A 32 1.99 -7.23 13.89
C LEU A 32 0.77 -7.91 14.55
N PRO A 33 0.35 -7.55 15.79
CA PRO A 33 -0.85 -8.15 16.38
C PRO A 33 -2.14 -7.88 15.60
N MET A 34 -2.23 -6.77 14.86
CA MET A 34 -3.37 -6.48 13.99
C MET A 34 -3.32 -7.35 12.73
N ILE A 35 -2.15 -7.50 12.13
CA ILE A 35 -1.90 -8.36 10.95
C ILE A 35 -2.31 -9.80 11.27
N GLU A 36 -1.80 -10.36 12.36
CA GLU A 36 -2.08 -11.73 12.78
C GLU A 36 -3.57 -11.94 13.09
N ALA A 37 -4.22 -10.97 13.74
CA ALA A 37 -5.65 -11.04 14.04
C ALA A 37 -6.51 -10.97 12.77
N LEU A 38 -6.15 -10.11 11.81
CA LEU A 38 -6.81 -10.02 10.51
C LEU A 38 -6.63 -11.32 9.72
N LEU A 39 -5.40 -11.82 9.62
CA LEU A 39 -5.07 -13.06 8.91
C LEU A 39 -5.91 -14.22 9.45
N GLN A 40 -5.90 -14.41 10.77
CA GLN A 40 -6.68 -15.46 11.43
C GLN A 40 -8.19 -15.30 11.18
N ARG A 41 -8.74 -14.09 11.33
CA ARG A 41 -10.18 -13.87 11.15
C ARG A 41 -10.60 -14.07 9.71
N LEU A 42 -9.83 -13.54 8.77
CA LEU A 42 -10.11 -13.66 7.35
C LEU A 42 -10.09 -15.13 6.91
N GLN A 43 -9.18 -15.96 7.43
CA GLN A 43 -9.20 -17.41 7.17
C GLN A 43 -10.50 -18.07 7.70
N ILE A 44 -10.91 -17.75 8.93
CA ILE A 44 -12.16 -18.26 9.50
C ILE A 44 -13.37 -17.86 8.64
N TRP A 45 -13.46 -16.59 8.24
CA TRP A 45 -14.56 -16.09 7.41
C TRP A 45 -14.52 -16.61 5.98
N ARG A 46 -13.35 -16.89 5.42
CA ARG A 46 -13.21 -17.54 4.11
C ARG A 46 -13.86 -18.92 4.12
N ASP A 47 -13.64 -19.69 5.18
CA ASP A 47 -14.06 -21.09 5.25
C ASP A 47 -15.50 -21.27 5.79
N ASP A 48 -16.11 -20.24 6.39
CA ASP A 48 -17.49 -20.29 6.88
C ASP A 48 -18.53 -20.06 5.76
N PRO A 49 -19.37 -21.05 5.39
CA PRO A 49 -20.33 -20.90 4.29
C PRO A 49 -21.45 -19.88 4.56
N HIS A 50 -21.63 -19.42 5.80
CA HIS A 50 -22.61 -18.39 6.15
C HIS A 50 -22.04 -16.98 6.02
N ILE A 51 -20.73 -16.79 5.89
CA ILE A 51 -20.16 -15.49 5.51
C ILE A 51 -20.24 -15.33 4.00
N ALA A 52 -21.05 -14.37 3.55
CA ALA A 52 -21.25 -14.12 2.12
C ALA A 52 -20.28 -13.07 1.57
N CYS A 53 -19.88 -12.11 2.40
CA CYS A 53 -19.06 -10.97 2.02
C CYS A 53 -18.29 -10.45 3.24
N VAL A 54 -17.12 -9.85 3.00
CA VAL A 54 -16.34 -9.15 4.02
C VAL A 54 -16.21 -7.67 3.65
N LEU A 55 -16.33 -6.79 4.65
CA LEU A 55 -16.01 -5.36 4.57
C LEU A 55 -14.81 -5.06 5.47
N LEU A 56 -13.73 -4.57 4.88
CA LEU A 56 -12.57 -4.05 5.59
C LEU A 56 -12.67 -2.51 5.63
N ARG A 57 -12.62 -1.92 6.83
CA ARG A 57 -12.71 -0.48 7.06
C ARG A 57 -11.73 0.00 8.13
N GLY A 58 -11.51 1.30 8.21
CA GLY A 58 -10.78 1.95 9.31
C GLY A 58 -11.75 2.73 10.20
N ALA A 59 -11.44 2.81 11.50
CA ALA A 59 -12.15 3.64 12.46
C ALA A 59 -11.78 5.12 12.31
N GLY A 60 -12.68 6.00 12.72
CA GLY A 60 -12.52 7.45 12.56
C GLY A 60 -12.78 7.92 11.14
N THR A 61 -12.46 9.19 10.86
CA THR A 61 -12.75 9.85 9.58
C THR A 61 -11.49 10.24 8.80
N LYS A 62 -10.31 10.08 9.41
CA LYS A 62 -9.05 10.60 8.86
C LYS A 62 -8.30 9.61 7.97
N ALA A 63 -8.45 8.32 8.23
CA ALA A 63 -7.65 7.30 7.57
C ALA A 63 -8.34 5.94 7.59
N PHE A 64 -8.31 5.27 6.45
CA PHE A 64 -8.45 3.83 6.40
C PHE A 64 -7.24 3.17 7.10
N CYS A 65 -6.04 3.44 6.59
CA CYS A 65 -4.76 2.95 7.15
C CYS A 65 -3.60 3.75 6.56
N ALA A 66 -2.79 4.37 7.42
CA ALA A 66 -1.67 5.21 7.01
C ALA A 66 -0.31 4.50 6.91
N GLY A 67 -0.28 3.15 6.92
CA GLY A 67 0.93 2.34 6.75
C GLY A 67 1.20 1.38 7.91
N GLY A 68 2.33 0.69 7.88
CA GLY A 68 2.76 -0.19 8.96
C GLY A 68 3.24 0.57 10.20
N ASP A 69 3.08 -0.01 11.39
CA ASP A 69 3.68 0.50 12.64
C ASP A 69 5.17 0.12 12.71
N VAL A 70 5.97 0.89 11.96
CA VAL A 70 7.41 0.65 11.80
C VAL A 70 8.28 1.10 12.99
N ARG A 71 7.70 1.75 14.01
CA ARG A 71 8.49 2.24 15.17
C ARG A 71 9.18 1.10 15.90
N LYS A 72 8.42 0.04 16.22
CA LYS A 72 8.94 -1.14 16.92
C LYS A 72 9.95 -1.91 16.09
N LEU A 73 9.77 -1.94 14.76
CA LEU A 73 10.75 -2.53 13.86
C LEU A 73 12.09 -1.79 13.97
N VAL A 74 12.07 -0.46 13.99
CA VAL A 74 13.29 0.35 14.09
C VAL A 74 13.96 0.25 15.44
N ASP A 75 13.20 0.16 16.52
CA ASP A 75 13.77 -0.13 17.85
C ASP A 75 14.55 -1.46 17.81
N ALA A 76 13.97 -2.52 17.23
CA ALA A 76 14.63 -3.81 17.07
C ALA A 76 15.86 -3.77 16.14
N CYS A 77 15.82 -2.97 15.05
CA CYS A 77 16.97 -2.77 14.15
C CYS A 77 18.14 -2.08 14.87
N ARG A 78 17.85 -1.18 15.81
CA ARG A 78 18.87 -0.44 16.58
C ARG A 78 19.49 -1.26 17.69
N GLU A 79 18.77 -2.21 18.25
CA GLU A 79 19.30 -3.15 19.25
C GLU A 79 20.40 -4.03 18.65
N HIS A 80 20.26 -4.41 17.37
CA HIS A 80 21.21 -5.27 16.65
C HIS A 80 21.58 -4.72 15.25
N PRO A 81 22.38 -3.63 15.16
CA PRO A 81 22.72 -3.01 13.89
C PRO A 81 23.45 -3.97 12.94
N GLY A 82 23.04 -4.01 11.67
CA GLY A 82 23.63 -4.89 10.66
C GLY A 82 23.05 -6.31 10.62
N GLU A 83 22.20 -6.67 11.58
CA GLU A 83 21.49 -7.94 11.61
C GLU A 83 20.02 -7.76 11.22
N VAL A 84 19.36 -8.86 10.83
CA VAL A 84 17.92 -8.86 10.56
C VAL A 84 17.19 -9.26 11.85
N PRO A 85 16.40 -8.36 12.48
CA PRO A 85 15.68 -8.71 13.70
C PRO A 85 14.60 -9.77 13.43
N GLU A 86 14.39 -10.67 14.38
CA GLU A 86 13.33 -11.68 14.29
C GLU A 86 11.94 -11.03 14.16
N LEU A 87 11.74 -9.88 14.81
CA LEU A 87 10.51 -9.10 14.67
C LEU A 87 10.26 -8.69 13.22
N ALA A 88 11.30 -8.29 12.47
CA ALA A 88 11.17 -7.94 11.05
C ALA A 88 10.84 -9.18 10.20
N ARG A 89 11.48 -10.32 10.48
CA ARG A 89 11.20 -11.59 9.78
C ARG A 89 9.74 -11.98 9.88
N ARG A 90 9.16 -11.88 11.08
CA ARG A 90 7.76 -12.21 11.34
C ARG A 90 6.81 -11.14 10.80
N PHE A 91 7.10 -9.86 11.03
CA PHE A 91 6.27 -8.74 10.57
C PHE A 91 6.00 -8.81 9.07
N PHE A 92 7.05 -8.81 8.24
CA PHE A 92 6.87 -8.81 6.79
C PHE A 92 6.34 -10.14 6.27
N ALA A 93 6.70 -11.26 6.89
CA ALA A 93 6.17 -12.55 6.45
C ALA A 93 4.66 -12.66 6.68
N ASP A 94 4.17 -12.18 7.82
CA ASP A 94 2.75 -12.23 8.16
C ASP A 94 1.96 -11.15 7.42
N GLU A 95 2.53 -9.96 7.19
CA GLU A 95 1.93 -8.90 6.37
C GLU A 95 1.73 -9.38 4.92
N TYR A 96 2.77 -9.93 4.30
CA TYR A 96 2.68 -10.37 2.91
C TYR A 96 1.79 -11.61 2.73
N ARG A 97 1.69 -12.49 3.75
CA ARG A 97 0.67 -13.55 3.76
C ARG A 97 -0.74 -13.00 3.86
N LEU A 98 -0.95 -11.96 4.67
CA LEU A 98 -2.23 -11.29 4.78
C LEU A 98 -2.61 -10.64 3.44
N ASP A 99 -1.72 -9.85 2.85
CA ASP A 99 -1.96 -9.19 1.56
C ASP A 99 -2.25 -10.23 0.46
N HIS A 100 -1.46 -11.30 0.39
CA HIS A 100 -1.69 -12.40 -0.55
C HIS A 100 -3.05 -13.10 -0.32
N LEU A 101 -3.43 -13.36 0.93
CA LEU A 101 -4.74 -13.95 1.26
C LEU A 101 -5.89 -13.05 0.77
N ILE A 102 -5.77 -11.73 0.93
CA ILE A 102 -6.79 -10.78 0.48
C ILE A 102 -6.90 -10.84 -1.06
N HIS A 103 -5.78 -10.85 -1.78
CA HIS A 103 -5.76 -11.03 -3.24
C HIS A 103 -6.45 -12.33 -3.71
N SER A 104 -6.32 -13.42 -2.94
CA SER A 104 -6.85 -14.74 -3.29
C SER A 104 -8.08 -15.14 -2.46
N TYR A 105 -8.85 -14.17 -1.93
CA TYR A 105 -9.83 -14.45 -0.87
C TYR A 105 -11.02 -15.32 -1.29
N GLY A 106 -11.34 -15.40 -2.58
CA GLY A 106 -12.38 -16.25 -3.16
C GLY A 106 -13.83 -15.79 -2.92
N LYS A 107 -14.09 -15.05 -1.84
CA LYS A 107 -15.37 -14.36 -1.58
C LYS A 107 -15.23 -12.85 -1.84
N PRO A 108 -16.34 -12.13 -2.06
CA PRO A 108 -16.31 -10.67 -2.10
C PRO A 108 -15.69 -10.09 -0.82
N LEU A 109 -14.56 -9.40 -0.99
CA LEU A 109 -13.91 -8.60 0.05
C LEU A 109 -13.90 -7.15 -0.43
N LEU A 110 -14.69 -6.31 0.23
CA LEU A 110 -14.81 -4.89 -0.04
C LEU A 110 -13.85 -4.14 0.89
N CYS A 111 -13.07 -3.21 0.37
CA CYS A 111 -12.24 -2.30 1.17
C CYS A 111 -12.80 -0.88 1.08
N TRP A 112 -13.22 -0.32 2.22
CA TRP A 112 -13.64 1.09 2.33
C TRP A 112 -12.44 1.99 2.62
N ALA A 113 -11.78 2.43 1.56
CA ALA A 113 -10.49 3.11 1.57
C ALA A 113 -10.62 4.64 1.70
N HIS A 114 -11.35 5.11 2.72
CA HIS A 114 -11.51 6.55 3.01
C HIS A 114 -10.23 7.19 3.59
N GLY A 115 -10.12 8.51 3.50
CA GLY A 115 -9.02 9.26 4.11
C GLY A 115 -7.64 8.82 3.62
N TYR A 116 -6.64 8.82 4.51
CA TYR A 116 -5.32 8.31 4.18
C TYR A 116 -5.28 6.78 4.00
N VAL A 117 -4.69 6.38 2.87
CA VAL A 117 -4.42 4.99 2.46
C VAL A 117 -2.97 4.92 2.00
N MET A 118 -2.05 4.50 2.87
CA MET A 118 -0.62 4.60 2.58
C MET A 118 0.14 3.34 2.99
N GLY A 119 1.22 3.00 2.29
CA GLY A 119 2.09 1.85 2.60
C GLY A 119 1.30 0.57 2.81
N GLY A 120 1.42 -0.08 3.98
CA GLY A 120 0.60 -1.26 4.33
C GLY A 120 -0.92 -1.10 4.15
N GLY A 121 -1.46 0.11 4.24
CA GLY A 121 -2.87 0.38 3.88
C GLY A 121 -3.17 0.19 2.40
N MET A 122 -2.21 0.51 1.52
CA MET A 122 -2.29 0.16 0.09
C MET A 122 -2.21 -1.36 -0.11
N GLY A 123 -1.37 -2.08 0.65
CA GLY A 123 -1.30 -3.56 0.60
C GLY A 123 -2.66 -4.22 0.84
N LEU A 124 -3.28 -3.87 1.98
CA LEU A 124 -4.63 -4.33 2.33
C LEU A 124 -5.68 -3.97 1.27
N MET A 125 -5.61 -2.75 0.73
CA MET A 125 -6.56 -2.26 -0.25
C MET A 125 -6.39 -2.97 -1.60
N GLN A 126 -5.17 -3.07 -2.14
CA GLN A 126 -4.93 -3.57 -3.50
C GLN A 126 -5.28 -5.05 -3.66
N GLY A 127 -5.27 -5.82 -2.57
CA GLY A 127 -5.77 -7.19 -2.57
C GLY A 127 -7.29 -7.31 -2.62
N ALA A 128 -8.04 -6.28 -2.24
CA ALA A 128 -9.49 -6.39 -2.11
C ALA A 128 -10.17 -6.60 -3.48
N GLY A 129 -11.17 -7.48 -3.52
CA GLY A 129 -11.94 -7.75 -4.74
C GLY A 129 -12.83 -6.57 -5.19
N VAL A 130 -13.16 -5.66 -4.27
CA VAL A 130 -13.80 -4.38 -4.58
C VAL A 130 -13.18 -3.27 -3.73
N ARG A 131 -12.46 -2.37 -4.38
CA ARG A 131 -11.72 -1.26 -3.79
C ARG A 131 -12.55 0.01 -3.89
N ILE A 132 -13.08 0.48 -2.76
CA ILE A 132 -13.98 1.64 -2.70
C ILE A 132 -13.21 2.85 -2.21
N VAL A 133 -13.12 3.89 -3.03
CA VAL A 133 -12.56 5.19 -2.67
C VAL A 133 -13.66 6.22 -2.45
N THR A 134 -13.33 7.31 -1.75
CA THR A 134 -14.25 8.38 -1.35
C THR A 134 -13.65 9.76 -1.63
N PRO A 135 -14.41 10.87 -1.53
CA PRO A 135 -13.84 12.22 -1.73
C PRO A 135 -12.61 12.49 -0.84
N SER A 136 -12.59 11.92 0.37
CA SER A 136 -11.48 12.05 1.32
C SER A 136 -10.26 11.18 1.02
N SER A 137 -10.36 10.18 0.12
CA SER A 137 -9.27 9.25 -0.17
C SER A 137 -7.99 9.95 -0.66
N ARG A 138 -6.87 9.63 -0.03
CA ARG A 138 -5.50 10.08 -0.36
C ARG A 138 -4.57 8.87 -0.33
N LEU A 139 -4.28 8.31 -1.50
CA LEU A 139 -3.48 7.10 -1.67
C LEU A 139 -2.01 7.48 -1.93
N ALA A 140 -1.04 6.80 -1.32
CA ALA A 140 0.38 7.00 -1.63
C ALA A 140 1.28 5.84 -1.18
N MET A 141 2.46 5.75 -1.76
CA MET A 141 3.58 4.92 -1.29
C MET A 141 4.72 5.85 -0.81
N PRO A 142 4.75 6.25 0.48
CA PRO A 142 5.66 7.27 0.99
C PRO A 142 7.06 6.78 1.41
N GLU A 143 7.41 5.53 1.10
CA GLU A 143 8.54 4.81 1.69
C GLU A 143 9.92 5.44 1.38
N VAL A 144 10.02 6.18 0.26
CA VAL A 144 11.21 6.99 -0.07
C VAL A 144 11.59 7.99 1.01
N SER A 145 10.62 8.45 1.81
CA SER A 145 10.87 9.41 2.89
C SER A 145 11.40 8.77 4.18
N ILE A 146 11.37 7.44 4.29
CA ILE A 146 11.76 6.71 5.49
C ILE A 146 12.86 5.66 5.24
N GLY A 147 13.46 5.62 4.04
CA GLY A 147 14.54 4.69 3.74
C GLY A 147 14.10 3.23 3.56
N LEU A 148 12.81 3.00 3.30
CA LEU A 148 12.27 1.71 2.86
C LEU A 148 12.06 1.75 1.34
N TYR A 149 11.14 0.99 0.77
CA TYR A 149 10.74 1.04 -0.64
C TYR A 149 9.25 0.67 -0.72
N PRO A 150 8.51 0.98 -1.80
CA PRO A 150 7.12 0.58 -1.95
C PRO A 150 7.00 -0.95 -1.94
N ASP A 151 6.62 -1.52 -0.81
CA ASP A 151 6.46 -2.96 -0.59
C ASP A 151 4.98 -3.36 -0.63
N VAL A 152 4.57 -4.41 0.09
CA VAL A 152 3.18 -4.88 0.20
C VAL A 152 2.49 -5.11 -1.16
N GLY A 153 3.24 -5.64 -2.13
CA GLY A 153 2.79 -5.88 -3.49
C GLY A 153 2.89 -4.66 -4.41
N ALA A 154 3.42 -3.52 -3.95
CA ALA A 154 3.55 -2.33 -4.79
C ALA A 154 4.48 -2.50 -5.96
N SER A 155 5.49 -3.37 -5.88
CA SER A 155 6.27 -3.73 -7.07
C SER A 155 5.38 -4.36 -8.14
N TRP A 156 4.34 -5.11 -7.76
CA TRP A 156 3.40 -5.74 -8.68
C TRP A 156 2.47 -4.72 -9.35
N PHE A 157 1.77 -3.89 -8.55
CA PHE A 157 0.78 -2.96 -9.11
C PHE A 157 1.43 -1.70 -9.74
N LEU A 158 2.51 -1.15 -9.17
CA LEU A 158 3.19 0.01 -9.77
C LEU A 158 3.82 -0.32 -11.12
N ALA A 159 4.38 -1.53 -11.29
CA ALA A 159 4.95 -1.97 -12.55
C ALA A 159 3.92 -2.17 -13.68
N ARG A 160 2.63 -2.20 -13.34
CA ARG A 160 1.51 -2.37 -14.27
C ARG A 160 0.80 -1.06 -14.61
N LEU A 161 1.17 0.04 -13.95
CA LEU A 161 0.60 1.35 -14.26
C LEU A 161 1.03 1.84 -15.65
N PRO A 162 0.22 2.68 -16.32
CA PRO A 162 0.53 3.19 -17.65
C PRO A 162 1.84 3.99 -17.68
N GLY A 163 2.70 3.69 -18.67
CA GLY A 163 3.92 4.45 -18.93
C GLY A 163 4.89 4.43 -17.75
N ARG A 164 5.28 5.61 -17.27
CA ARG A 164 6.23 5.82 -16.17
C ARG A 164 5.56 6.24 -14.86
N LEU A 165 4.23 6.16 -14.77
CA LEU A 165 3.48 6.61 -13.59
C LEU A 165 3.84 5.82 -12.33
N GLY A 166 4.02 4.51 -12.42
CA GLY A 166 4.44 3.70 -11.26
C GLY A 166 5.79 4.12 -10.69
N LEU A 167 6.74 4.42 -11.57
CA LEU A 167 8.06 4.93 -11.18
C LEU A 167 7.95 6.32 -10.54
N PHE A 168 7.18 7.22 -11.15
CA PHE A 168 6.94 8.56 -10.60
C PHE A 168 6.30 8.51 -9.19
N LEU A 169 5.32 7.63 -8.99
CA LEU A 169 4.63 7.46 -7.71
C LEU A 169 5.57 6.90 -6.64
N GLY A 170 6.34 5.87 -6.95
CA GLY A 170 7.29 5.25 -6.00
C GLY A 170 8.47 6.15 -5.64
N LEU A 171 8.97 6.96 -6.59
CA LEU A 171 10.06 7.90 -6.36
C LEU A 171 9.59 9.18 -5.65
N GLY A 172 8.44 9.72 -6.04
CA GLY A 172 7.97 11.02 -5.60
C GLY A 172 7.06 10.97 -4.36
N ALA A 173 6.62 9.79 -3.92
CA ALA A 173 5.60 9.62 -2.88
C ALA A 173 4.36 10.49 -3.11
N THR A 174 3.97 10.63 -4.39
CA THR A 174 2.88 11.52 -4.78
C THR A 174 1.54 10.96 -4.31
N GLN A 175 0.72 11.83 -3.72
CA GLN A 175 -0.63 11.46 -3.31
C GLN A 175 -1.57 11.43 -4.51
N MET A 176 -2.25 10.30 -4.68
CA MET A 176 -3.34 10.08 -5.63
C MET A 176 -4.67 10.39 -4.95
N ASN A 177 -5.55 11.10 -5.66
CA ASN A 177 -6.93 11.26 -5.21
C ASN A 177 -7.81 10.08 -5.68
N ALA A 178 -9.09 10.09 -5.34
CA ALA A 178 -10.03 9.04 -5.73
C ALA A 178 -10.14 8.87 -7.26
N ARG A 179 -10.08 9.97 -8.02
CA ARG A 179 -10.17 9.93 -9.47
C ARG A 179 -8.93 9.30 -10.09
N ASP A 180 -7.74 9.66 -9.62
CA ASP A 180 -6.49 9.03 -10.01
C ASP A 180 -6.51 7.53 -9.69
N ALA A 181 -7.03 7.14 -8.53
CA ALA A 181 -7.11 5.73 -8.14
C ALA A 181 -7.98 4.92 -9.11
N LEU A 182 -9.15 5.45 -9.53
CA LEU A 182 -10.00 4.81 -10.53
C LEU A 182 -9.34 4.76 -11.91
N ASP A 183 -8.80 5.89 -12.37
CA ASP A 183 -8.20 6.02 -13.71
C ASP A 183 -6.96 5.12 -13.88
N LEU A 184 -6.27 4.81 -12.78
CA LEU A 184 -5.06 3.98 -12.74
C LEU A 184 -5.34 2.52 -12.35
N ASP A 185 -6.61 2.11 -12.25
CA ASP A 185 -7.02 0.76 -11.84
C ASP A 185 -6.46 0.34 -10.46
N LEU A 186 -6.31 1.31 -9.56
CA LEU A 186 -5.98 1.11 -8.15
C LEU A 186 -7.24 1.12 -7.26
N ALA A 187 -8.39 1.49 -7.81
CA ALA A 187 -9.69 1.42 -7.17
C ALA A 187 -10.78 1.04 -8.17
N ASP A 188 -11.90 0.48 -7.70
CA ASP A 188 -12.98 -0.02 -8.54
C ASP A 188 -14.23 0.86 -8.52
N ARG A 189 -14.53 1.49 -7.37
CA ARG A 189 -15.77 2.25 -7.14
C ARG A 189 -15.51 3.52 -6.36
N PHE A 190 -16.33 4.53 -6.61
CA PHE A 190 -16.34 5.77 -5.85
C PHE A 190 -17.68 5.99 -5.14
N LEU A 191 -17.64 6.12 -3.81
CA LEU A 191 -18.80 6.39 -2.96
C LEU A 191 -18.52 7.60 -2.06
N LEU A 192 -19.55 8.24 -1.53
CA LEU A 192 -19.39 9.34 -0.56
C LEU A 192 -18.97 8.82 0.80
N ASP A 193 -18.22 9.63 1.56
CA ASP A 193 -17.75 9.29 2.90
C ASP A 193 -18.88 8.90 3.87
N ASN A 194 -20.10 9.41 3.67
CA ASN A 194 -21.28 9.15 4.49
C ASN A 194 -22.13 7.95 4.03
N GLN A 195 -21.82 7.30 2.89
CA GLN A 195 -22.61 6.19 2.34
C GLN A 195 -22.22 4.80 2.91
N GLN A 196 -21.29 4.72 3.86
CA GLN A 196 -20.82 3.42 4.37
C GLN A 196 -21.94 2.62 5.04
N GLU A 197 -22.80 3.26 5.83
CA GLU A 197 -23.93 2.58 6.48
C GLU A 197 -25.02 2.17 5.47
N ASP A 198 -25.22 2.94 4.40
CA ASP A 198 -26.11 2.57 3.30
C ASP A 198 -25.59 1.34 2.54
N LEU A 199 -24.27 1.26 2.31
CA LEU A 199 -23.62 0.07 1.77
C LEU A 199 -23.85 -1.14 2.67
N ILE A 200 -23.60 -1.02 3.98
CA ILE A 200 -23.82 -2.12 4.94
C ILE A 200 -25.29 -2.56 4.92
N THR A 201 -26.23 -1.60 4.93
CA THR A 201 -27.67 -1.85 4.87
C THR A 201 -28.05 -2.58 3.58
N GLY A 202 -27.51 -2.17 2.43
CA GLY A 202 -27.71 -2.85 1.17
C GLY A 202 -27.17 -4.28 1.19
N LEU A 203 -25.95 -4.50 1.69
CA LEU A 203 -25.30 -5.81 1.75
C LEU A 203 -26.09 -6.84 2.56
N ILE A 204 -26.68 -6.43 3.70
CA ILE A 204 -27.50 -7.33 4.52
C ILE A 204 -28.86 -7.66 3.87
N GLN A 205 -29.34 -6.83 2.95
CA GLN A 205 -30.60 -7.02 2.22
C GLN A 205 -30.45 -7.82 0.92
N LEU A 206 -29.23 -8.06 0.43
CA LEU A 206 -29.01 -8.85 -0.78
C LEU A 206 -29.42 -10.32 -0.58
N ASN A 207 -30.00 -10.92 -1.62
CA ASN A 207 -30.21 -12.37 -1.66
C ASN A 207 -28.91 -13.06 -2.13
N TRP A 208 -28.04 -13.43 -1.20
CA TRP A 208 -26.76 -14.07 -1.51
C TRP A 208 -26.86 -15.49 -2.11
N ARG A 209 -28.07 -16.05 -2.29
CA ARG A 209 -28.28 -17.35 -2.97
C ARG A 209 -28.42 -17.23 -4.49
N GLU A 210 -28.94 -16.10 -4.98
CA GLU A 210 -29.41 -15.98 -6.36
C GLU A 210 -28.70 -14.83 -7.07
N GLN A 211 -27.74 -15.13 -7.95
CA GLN A 211 -26.98 -14.10 -8.68
C GLN A 211 -26.35 -13.01 -7.78
N PRO A 212 -25.61 -13.39 -6.71
CA PRO A 212 -25.04 -12.43 -5.76
C PRO A 212 -24.15 -11.38 -6.41
N GLU A 213 -23.38 -11.75 -7.44
CA GLU A 213 -22.51 -10.83 -8.18
C GLU A 213 -23.29 -9.70 -8.87
N VAL A 214 -24.40 -10.04 -9.54
CA VAL A 214 -25.26 -9.07 -10.24
C VAL A 214 -25.93 -8.12 -9.25
N GLN A 215 -26.40 -8.66 -8.12
CA GLN A 215 -27.01 -7.87 -7.06
C GLN A 215 -26.02 -6.92 -6.39
N LEU A 216 -24.82 -7.41 -6.03
CA LEU A 216 -23.76 -6.59 -5.45
C LEU A 216 -23.34 -5.48 -6.40
N HIS A 217 -23.14 -5.80 -7.68
CA HIS A 217 -22.83 -4.81 -8.71
C HIS A 217 -23.94 -3.74 -8.84
N SER A 218 -25.21 -4.14 -8.75
CA SER A 218 -26.35 -3.22 -8.85
C SER A 218 -26.43 -2.29 -7.65
N LEU A 219 -26.21 -2.80 -6.44
CA LEU A 219 -26.11 -1.99 -5.21
C LEU A 219 -25.00 -0.94 -5.32
N LEU A 220 -23.79 -1.38 -5.68
CA LEU A 220 -22.64 -0.47 -5.81
C LEU A 220 -22.89 0.60 -6.87
N ARG A 221 -23.51 0.24 -8.01
CA ARG A 221 -23.87 1.21 -9.06
C ARG A 221 -24.91 2.23 -8.62
N ALA A 222 -25.89 1.84 -7.81
CA ALA A 222 -26.90 2.76 -7.30
C ALA A 222 -26.25 3.80 -6.38
N LEU A 223 -25.44 3.35 -5.40
CA LEU A 223 -24.73 4.23 -4.49
C LEU A 223 -23.73 5.15 -5.22
N GLU A 224 -23.00 4.61 -6.20
CA GLU A 224 -22.05 5.39 -7.01
C GLU A 224 -22.76 6.44 -7.87
N HIS A 225 -23.97 6.16 -8.38
CA HIS A 225 -24.73 7.12 -9.15
C HIS A 225 -25.00 8.42 -8.37
N GLU A 226 -25.27 8.30 -7.07
CA GLU A 226 -25.47 9.43 -6.16
C GLU A 226 -24.16 10.16 -5.85
N ALA A 227 -23.03 9.44 -5.83
CA ALA A 227 -21.72 10.00 -5.49
C ALA A 227 -21.07 10.77 -6.65
N ARG A 228 -21.37 10.44 -7.91
CA ARG A 228 -20.66 10.94 -9.12
C ARG A 228 -20.40 12.44 -9.16
N GLY A 229 -21.30 13.26 -8.60
CA GLY A 229 -21.15 14.72 -8.57
C GLY A 229 -19.98 15.23 -7.73
N GLU A 230 -19.47 14.44 -6.80
CA GLU A 230 -18.39 14.79 -5.87
C GLU A 230 -17.04 14.17 -6.26
N LEU A 231 -16.96 13.50 -7.42
CA LEU A 231 -15.71 12.89 -7.89
C LEU A 231 -14.71 14.01 -8.24
N PRO A 232 -13.49 14.02 -7.66
CA PRO A 232 -12.51 15.06 -7.94
C PRO A 232 -11.96 14.96 -9.37
N GLU A 233 -11.32 16.03 -9.83
CA GLU A 233 -10.60 16.04 -11.11
C GLU A 233 -9.36 15.14 -11.09
N ALA A 234 -9.03 14.54 -12.24
CA ALA A 234 -7.83 13.73 -12.39
C ALA A 234 -6.57 14.60 -12.28
N GLN A 235 -5.56 14.12 -11.57
CA GLN A 235 -4.30 14.83 -11.38
C GLN A 235 -3.17 14.20 -12.19
N LEU A 236 -3.11 12.87 -12.31
CA LEU A 236 -1.96 12.18 -12.91
C LEU A 236 -2.06 11.99 -14.42
N LEU A 237 -3.19 11.51 -14.93
CA LEU A 237 -3.35 11.29 -16.37
C LEU A 237 -3.12 12.55 -17.23
N PRO A 238 -3.56 13.75 -16.83
CA PRO A 238 -3.24 14.98 -17.56
C PRO A 238 -1.73 15.28 -17.65
N ARG A 239 -0.91 14.70 -16.76
CA ARG A 239 0.54 14.89 -16.70
C ARG A 239 1.32 13.72 -17.32
N ARG A 240 0.63 12.67 -17.76
CA ARG A 240 1.26 11.41 -18.18
C ARG A 240 2.28 11.60 -19.30
N GLU A 241 1.92 12.28 -20.38
CA GLU A 241 2.83 12.46 -21.53
C GLU A 241 4.14 13.15 -21.11
N ARG A 242 4.04 14.20 -20.30
CA ARG A 242 5.19 14.92 -19.74
C ARG A 242 6.04 14.01 -18.85
N LEU A 243 5.42 13.21 -17.98
CA LEU A 243 6.11 12.27 -17.11
C LEU A 243 6.78 11.14 -17.89
N ASP A 244 6.12 10.62 -18.93
CA ASP A 244 6.65 9.58 -19.81
C ASP A 244 7.89 10.08 -20.55
N GLN A 245 7.86 11.30 -21.10
CA GLN A 245 9.02 11.93 -21.74
C GLN A 245 10.15 12.23 -20.75
N LEU A 246 9.81 12.74 -19.56
CA LEU A 246 10.79 13.10 -18.53
C LEU A 246 11.54 11.89 -17.97
N LEU A 247 10.83 10.76 -17.81
CA LEU A 247 11.36 9.51 -17.26
C LEU A 247 11.75 8.51 -18.36
N ASP A 248 11.85 8.95 -19.62
CA ASP A 248 12.45 8.17 -20.70
C ASP A 248 13.98 8.28 -20.64
N VAL A 249 14.54 7.64 -19.62
CA VAL A 249 15.96 7.70 -19.27
C VAL A 249 16.53 6.30 -19.08
N ALA A 250 17.85 6.18 -19.11
CA ALA A 250 18.52 4.88 -19.12
C ALA A 250 18.62 4.23 -17.73
N ASP A 251 18.75 5.04 -16.67
CA ASP A 251 18.97 4.54 -15.32
C ASP A 251 18.33 5.38 -14.20
N ALA A 252 18.43 4.86 -12.98
CA ALA A 252 17.92 5.50 -11.77
C ALA A 252 18.56 6.86 -11.45
N ASN A 253 19.84 7.08 -11.79
CA ASN A 253 20.51 8.36 -11.56
C ASN A 253 19.91 9.43 -12.46
N ASP A 254 19.70 9.12 -13.74
CA ASP A 254 19.09 10.04 -14.69
C ASP A 254 17.63 10.33 -14.31
N ALA A 255 16.89 9.32 -13.87
CA ALA A 255 15.51 9.50 -13.38
C ALA A 255 15.46 10.43 -12.16
N TRP A 256 16.40 10.25 -11.22
CA TRP A 256 16.55 11.13 -10.06
C TRP A 256 16.83 12.57 -10.49
N GLN A 257 17.80 12.78 -11.40
CA GLN A 257 18.16 14.12 -11.87
C GLN A 257 16.99 14.80 -12.58
N ALA A 258 16.31 14.08 -13.48
CA ALA A 258 15.17 14.57 -14.22
C ALA A 258 14.03 15.03 -13.28
N LEU A 259 13.68 14.24 -12.27
CA LEU A 259 12.66 14.61 -11.30
C LEU A 259 13.13 15.71 -10.35
N ALA A 260 14.35 15.64 -9.82
CA ALA A 260 14.89 16.64 -8.89
C ALA A 260 14.99 18.05 -9.53
N ALA A 261 15.13 18.14 -10.86
CA ALA A 261 15.08 19.39 -11.60
C ALA A 261 13.72 20.11 -11.53
N LEU A 262 12.65 19.41 -11.17
CA LEU A 262 11.29 19.97 -11.08
C LEU A 262 10.97 20.63 -9.73
N GLN A 263 11.91 20.77 -8.80
CA GLN A 263 11.63 21.34 -7.46
C GLN A 263 10.98 22.73 -7.46
N ASN A 264 11.21 23.50 -8.53
CA ASN A 264 10.64 24.84 -8.75
C ASN A 264 9.69 24.89 -9.96
N ASP A 265 9.15 23.74 -10.37
CA ASP A 265 8.23 23.67 -11.50
C ASP A 265 6.95 24.46 -11.25
N ALA A 266 6.36 25.00 -12.32
CA ALA A 266 5.09 25.72 -12.24
C ALA A 266 3.93 24.80 -11.82
N ASP A 267 4.04 23.49 -12.07
CA ASP A 267 3.08 22.49 -11.62
C ASP A 267 3.32 22.11 -10.15
N PRO A 268 2.40 22.45 -9.21
CA PRO A 268 2.61 22.22 -7.79
C PRO A 268 2.77 20.75 -7.41
N LEU A 269 2.10 19.84 -8.15
CA LEU A 269 2.16 18.41 -7.88
C LEU A 269 3.55 17.86 -8.21
N LEU A 270 4.07 18.21 -9.40
CA LEU A 270 5.40 17.80 -9.83
C LEU A 270 6.49 18.43 -8.95
N ALA A 271 6.34 19.70 -8.59
CA ALA A 271 7.28 20.39 -7.71
C ALA A 271 7.30 19.77 -6.30
N LYS A 272 6.14 19.35 -5.78
CA LYS A 272 6.07 18.63 -4.50
C LYS A 272 6.72 17.25 -4.58
N ALA A 273 6.47 16.48 -5.63
CA ALA A 273 7.09 15.18 -5.85
C ALA A 273 8.62 15.30 -5.91
N ALA A 274 9.13 16.29 -6.65
CA ALA A 274 10.55 16.56 -6.79
C ALA A 274 11.23 16.93 -5.46
N ARG A 275 10.59 17.78 -4.64
CA ARG A 275 11.09 18.11 -3.29
C ARG A 275 11.06 16.90 -2.35
N THR A 276 10.06 16.04 -2.50
CA THR A 276 9.95 14.81 -1.72
C THR A 276 11.07 13.85 -2.07
N LEU A 277 11.31 13.62 -3.37
CA LEU A 277 12.45 12.83 -3.84
C LEU A 277 13.78 13.41 -3.36
N ALA A 278 14.00 14.71 -3.54
CA ALA A 278 15.27 15.36 -3.18
C ALA A 278 15.60 15.30 -1.67
N SER A 279 14.59 15.22 -0.81
CA SER A 279 14.76 15.02 0.65
C SER A 279 14.65 13.56 1.09
N GLY A 280 14.28 12.66 0.18
CA GLY A 280 14.14 11.23 0.42
C GLY A 280 15.47 10.49 0.33
N CYS A 281 15.41 9.18 0.57
CA CYS A 281 16.56 8.30 0.59
C CYS A 281 17.03 7.97 -0.85
N PRO A 282 18.29 8.31 -1.22
CA PRO A 282 18.83 7.99 -2.54
C PRO A 282 18.91 6.48 -2.83
N LEU A 283 19.14 5.66 -1.80
CA LEU A 283 19.12 4.20 -1.95
C LEU A 283 17.72 3.69 -2.27
N THR A 284 16.68 4.22 -1.61
CA THR A 284 15.28 3.89 -1.97
C THR A 284 15.01 4.17 -3.45
N ALA A 285 15.49 5.29 -4.00
CA ALA A 285 15.27 5.58 -5.42
C ALA A 285 15.89 4.53 -6.35
N ARG A 286 17.07 3.98 -6.00
CA ARG A 286 17.67 2.83 -6.72
C ARG A 286 16.80 1.57 -6.57
N LEU A 287 16.31 1.29 -5.36
CA LEU A 287 15.46 0.13 -5.08
C LEU A 287 14.14 0.20 -5.85
N VAL A 288 13.47 1.36 -5.88
CA VAL A 288 12.23 1.59 -6.63
C VAL A 288 12.42 1.34 -8.13
N TRP A 289 13.54 1.82 -8.69
CA TRP A 289 13.86 1.57 -10.09
C TRP A 289 14.03 0.08 -10.37
N GLU A 290 14.84 -0.61 -9.55
CA GLU A 290 15.13 -2.02 -9.76
C GLU A 290 13.95 -2.95 -9.47
N GLN A 291 13.14 -2.68 -8.43
CA GLN A 291 11.98 -3.50 -8.10
C GLN A 291 10.94 -3.46 -9.22
N ILE A 292 10.68 -2.28 -9.82
CA ILE A 292 9.71 -2.13 -10.92
C ILE A 292 10.23 -2.86 -12.15
N ARG A 293 11.53 -2.76 -12.44
CA ARG A 293 12.16 -3.49 -13.55
C ARG A 293 12.03 -5.00 -13.38
N ARG A 294 12.31 -5.53 -12.18
CA ARG A 294 12.23 -6.98 -11.87
C ARG A 294 10.79 -7.49 -11.84
N ALA A 295 9.84 -6.73 -11.28
CA ALA A 295 8.46 -7.15 -11.09
C ALA A 295 7.58 -7.09 -12.35
N ARG A 296 8.05 -6.48 -13.46
CA ARG A 296 7.28 -6.26 -14.70
C ARG A 296 6.60 -7.53 -15.23
N HIS A 297 7.22 -8.69 -15.07
CA HIS A 297 6.71 -9.97 -15.56
C HIS A 297 6.52 -11.01 -14.45
N SER A 298 6.68 -10.61 -13.19
CA SER A 298 6.52 -11.50 -12.04
C SER A 298 5.05 -11.69 -11.68
N SER A 299 4.73 -12.89 -11.21
CA SER A 299 3.51 -13.18 -10.45
C SER A 299 3.52 -12.45 -9.11
N LEU A 300 2.35 -12.34 -8.48
CA LEU A 300 2.23 -11.71 -7.16
C LEU A 300 3.03 -12.45 -6.08
N ALA A 301 3.01 -13.78 -6.08
CA ALA A 301 3.79 -14.60 -5.15
C ALA A 301 5.31 -14.39 -5.34
N GLU A 302 5.80 -14.29 -6.58
CA GLU A 302 7.20 -13.95 -6.85
C GLU A 302 7.56 -12.54 -6.37
N VAL A 303 6.64 -11.57 -6.50
CA VAL A 303 6.82 -10.23 -5.96
C VAL A 303 6.94 -10.25 -4.44
N PHE A 304 6.02 -10.88 -3.71
CA PHE A 304 6.11 -10.94 -2.24
C PHE A 304 7.38 -11.64 -1.76
N ARG A 305 7.87 -12.65 -2.50
CA ARG A 305 9.17 -13.30 -2.19
C ARG A 305 10.34 -12.34 -2.39
N MET A 306 10.35 -11.59 -3.50
CA MET A 306 11.35 -10.56 -3.76
C MET A 306 11.31 -9.45 -2.71
N GLU A 307 10.13 -8.92 -2.41
CA GLU A 307 9.91 -7.87 -1.42
C GLU A 307 10.32 -8.34 -0.01
N TYR A 308 10.07 -9.62 0.33
CA TYR A 308 10.54 -10.15 1.61
C TYR A 308 12.06 -10.06 1.76
N ALA A 309 12.84 -10.40 0.73
CA ALA A 309 14.28 -10.19 0.74
C ALA A 309 14.63 -8.71 0.92
N MET A 310 14.01 -7.83 0.15
CA MET A 310 14.25 -6.38 0.20
C MET A 310 13.97 -5.78 1.57
N SER A 311 12.84 -6.12 2.20
CA SER A 311 12.43 -5.57 3.49
C SER A 311 13.37 -5.98 4.61
N LEU A 312 13.79 -7.25 4.64
CA LEU A 312 14.79 -7.70 5.61
C LEU A 312 16.15 -7.02 5.40
N ASN A 313 16.55 -6.83 4.15
CA ASN A 313 17.77 -6.10 3.83
C ASN A 313 17.69 -4.63 4.26
N CYS A 314 16.57 -3.95 4.01
CA CYS A 314 16.35 -2.58 4.50
C CYS A 314 16.47 -2.50 6.03
N CYS A 315 15.93 -3.48 6.78
CA CYS A 315 16.03 -3.49 8.25
C CYS A 315 17.46 -3.63 8.79
N ARG A 316 18.36 -4.32 8.08
CA ARG A 316 19.76 -4.44 8.51
C ARG A 316 20.65 -3.29 8.02
N HIS A 317 20.14 -2.41 7.15
CA HIS A 317 20.86 -1.26 6.62
C HIS A 317 20.44 0.05 7.30
N PRO A 318 21.33 1.06 7.37
CA PRO A 318 21.12 2.27 8.20
C PRO A 318 20.02 3.21 7.69
N GLU A 319 19.65 3.15 6.40
CA GLU A 319 18.71 4.10 5.81
C GLU A 319 17.32 4.01 6.46
N PHE A 320 16.79 2.80 6.68
CA PHE A 320 15.45 2.64 7.24
C PHE A 320 15.34 3.13 8.70
N PRO A 321 16.22 2.71 9.63
CA PRO A 321 16.24 3.25 10.99
C PRO A 321 16.41 4.78 11.06
N GLU A 322 17.20 5.36 10.14
CA GLU A 322 17.43 6.81 10.08
C GLU A 322 16.23 7.57 9.54
N GLY A 323 15.60 7.08 8.48
CA GLY A 323 14.42 7.73 7.90
C GLY A 323 13.24 7.73 8.88
N VAL A 324 12.99 6.60 9.55
CA VAL A 324 11.97 6.52 10.60
C VAL A 324 12.31 7.39 11.80
N ARG A 325 13.59 7.48 12.19
CA ARG A 325 14.03 8.43 13.23
C ARG A 325 13.56 9.84 12.90
N ALA A 326 13.99 10.34 11.75
CA ALA A 326 13.81 11.71 11.33
C ALA A 326 12.33 12.07 11.14
N ARG A 327 11.52 11.14 10.61
CA ARG A 327 10.11 11.40 10.29
C ARG A 327 9.15 11.10 11.43
N LEU A 328 9.35 10.01 12.16
CA LEU A 328 8.36 9.48 13.09
C LEU A 328 8.76 9.62 14.56
N ILE A 329 10.04 9.43 14.88
CA ILE A 329 10.52 9.43 16.27
C ILE A 329 10.85 10.86 16.72
N ASP A 330 11.90 11.43 16.16
CA ASP A 330 12.42 12.76 16.53
C ASP A 330 11.64 13.88 15.83
N LYS A 331 11.08 13.58 14.65
CA LYS A 331 10.27 14.49 13.83
C LYS A 331 11.02 15.77 13.42
N ASP A 332 12.35 15.70 13.31
CA ASP A 332 13.18 16.81 12.83
C ASP A 332 13.08 17.02 11.31
N ASN A 333 12.63 15.99 10.57
CA ASN A 333 12.59 15.95 9.11
C ASN A 333 13.96 16.18 8.44
N THR A 334 15.05 15.82 9.12
CA THR A 334 16.44 15.96 8.64
C THR A 334 17.18 14.62 8.73
N PRO A 335 16.88 13.67 7.83
CA PRO A 335 17.57 12.39 7.79
C PRO A 335 19.02 12.54 7.31
N HIS A 336 19.93 11.83 7.97
CA HIS A 336 21.35 11.72 7.62
C HIS A 336 21.61 10.42 6.86
N TRP A 337 21.19 10.37 5.60
CA TRP A 337 21.32 9.18 4.75
C TRP A 337 22.78 8.71 4.66
N HIS A 338 22.99 7.40 4.82
CA HIS A 338 24.32 6.80 4.73
C HIS A 338 24.90 6.96 3.32
N TRP A 339 24.04 6.84 2.31
CA TRP A 339 24.32 7.19 0.93
C TRP A 339 23.69 8.55 0.56
N PRO A 340 24.39 9.68 0.76
CA PRO A 340 23.82 11.01 0.54
C PRO A 340 23.67 11.38 -0.94
N ARG A 341 24.25 10.59 -1.86
CA ARG A 341 24.21 10.85 -3.31
C ARG A 341 23.91 9.55 -4.05
N ILE A 342 22.89 9.58 -4.91
CA ILE A 342 22.48 8.41 -5.70
C ILE A 342 23.62 7.83 -6.55
N ALA A 343 24.45 8.70 -7.15
CA ALA A 343 25.58 8.31 -7.98
C ALA A 343 26.76 7.68 -7.20
N ALA A 344 26.75 7.74 -5.87
CA ALA A 344 27.80 7.13 -5.03
C ALA A 344 27.46 5.68 -4.61
N ILE A 345 26.24 5.21 -4.90
CA ILE A 345 25.75 3.91 -4.49
C ILE A 345 26.28 2.84 -5.45
N PRO A 346 27.10 1.87 -4.97
CA PRO A 346 27.55 0.76 -5.80
C PRO A 346 26.39 -0.16 -6.19
N GLU A 347 26.44 -0.73 -7.40
CA GLU A 347 25.41 -1.69 -7.86
C GLU A 347 25.29 -2.90 -6.93
N ALA A 348 26.42 -3.39 -6.41
CA ALA A 348 26.45 -4.50 -5.47
C ALA A 348 25.65 -4.22 -4.17
N VAL A 349 25.51 -2.95 -3.75
CA VAL A 349 24.67 -2.58 -2.61
C VAL A 349 23.20 -2.73 -2.96
N VAL A 350 22.80 -2.32 -4.17
CA VAL A 350 21.43 -2.46 -4.67
C VAL A 350 21.09 -3.94 -4.83
N ASP A 351 21.94 -4.71 -5.49
CA ASP A 351 21.76 -6.16 -5.68
C ASP A 351 21.63 -6.91 -4.36
N ALA A 352 22.45 -6.57 -3.36
CA ALA A 352 22.40 -7.20 -2.04
C ALA A 352 21.03 -7.05 -1.34
N HIS A 353 20.20 -6.07 -1.70
CA HIS A 353 18.85 -5.95 -1.15
C HIS A 353 17.90 -7.02 -1.69
N PHE A 354 18.18 -7.60 -2.86
CA PHE A 354 17.37 -8.65 -3.45
C PHE A 354 17.86 -10.06 -3.09
N GLU A 355 18.98 -10.16 -2.37
CA GLU A 355 19.57 -11.43 -1.94
C GLU A 355 18.94 -11.94 -0.64
N ALA A 356 18.90 -13.27 -0.49
CA ALA A 356 18.36 -13.91 0.69
C ALA A 356 19.16 -13.59 1.96
N THR A 357 18.46 -13.41 3.08
CA THR A 357 19.04 -13.20 4.42
C THR A 357 18.73 -14.36 5.37
N TRP A 358 18.43 -15.53 4.82
CA TRP A 358 18.07 -16.76 5.52
C TRP A 358 18.69 -17.96 4.80
N GLU A 359 18.71 -19.10 5.48
CA GLU A 359 19.13 -20.38 4.91
C GLU A 359 17.91 -21.25 4.59
N GLY A 360 18.02 -22.13 3.59
CA GLY A 360 16.98 -23.09 3.24
C GLY A 360 15.88 -22.54 2.33
N ALA A 361 14.67 -23.10 2.46
CA ALA A 361 13.52 -22.73 1.63
C ALA A 361 13.07 -21.30 1.91
N HIS A 362 12.49 -20.64 0.90
CA HIS A 362 11.94 -19.30 1.05
C HIS A 362 10.87 -19.28 2.17
N PRO A 363 10.92 -18.34 3.13
CA PRO A 363 9.93 -18.26 4.21
C PRO A 363 8.49 -18.07 3.75
N LEU A 364 8.31 -17.60 2.52
CA LEU A 364 7.04 -17.44 1.78
C LEU A 364 6.91 -18.44 0.60
N ALA A 365 7.48 -19.65 0.73
CA ALA A 365 7.35 -20.69 -0.30
C ALA A 365 5.91 -21.22 -0.43
N ASP A 366 5.07 -20.99 0.58
CA ASP A 366 3.66 -21.38 0.65
C ASP A 366 2.69 -20.46 -0.09
N LEU A 367 3.16 -19.31 -0.61
CA LEU A 367 2.36 -18.38 -1.42
C LEU A 367 2.01 -18.91 -2.81
#